data_AF-A0A2H9LWE0-F1
#
_entry.id   AF-A0A2H9LWE0-F1
#
_cell.length_a   1.000
_cell.length_b   1.000
_cell.length_c   1.000
_cell.angle_alpha   90.00
_cell.angle_beta   90.00
_cell.angle_gamma   90.00
#
_symmetry.space_group_name_H-M   'P 1'
#
loop_
_entity.id
_entity.type
_entity.pdbx_description
1 polymer ?
#
loop_
_entity_poly.entity_id
_entity_poly.type
_entity_poly.pdbx_seq_one_letter_code
_entity_poly.pdbx_strand_id
1 'polypeptide(L)'
;MCVGIKNGWTEYPSVGIKTEPADDVKAIALRLLDCLDFGYIAQPRLFFVRSHGAKANCYARIWSMPEIWRVALDIGVYYVIEVLSEHFDRLSEQEQAKVIIHELLHIPGKFSGGLRMHKHGGLRVDEKTVNEYYQEYVRRSARQ
;
A
#
# COMPACT_ATOMS: atom_id res chain seq x y z
N MET A 1 21.71 -34.39 -15.55
CA MET A 1 20.64 -34.89 -16.44
C MET A 1 19.35 -34.16 -16.04
N CYS A 2 19.09 -32.99 -16.62
CA CYS A 2 17.80 -32.32 -16.51
C CYS A 2 17.09 -32.51 -17.85
N VAL A 3 15.93 -33.16 -17.78
CA VAL A 3 15.12 -33.59 -18.92
C VAL A 3 14.54 -32.33 -19.60
N GLY A 4 14.72 -32.24 -20.92
CA GLY A 4 14.24 -31.13 -21.71
C GLY A 4 12.72 -30.99 -21.64
N ILE A 5 12.26 -29.77 -21.35
CA ILE A 5 10.86 -29.38 -21.51
C ILE A 5 10.70 -28.85 -22.93
N LYS A 6 9.91 -29.57 -23.74
CA LYS A 6 9.58 -29.21 -25.12
C LYS A 6 8.81 -27.88 -25.13
N ASN A 7 9.25 -26.99 -26.00
CA ASN A 7 8.62 -25.72 -26.31
C ASN A 7 7.17 -25.93 -26.76
N GLY A 8 6.23 -25.39 -25.99
CA GLY A 8 4.80 -25.41 -26.25
C GLY A 8 4.13 -24.27 -25.49
N TRP A 9 4.55 -23.04 -25.76
CA TRP A 9 3.85 -21.86 -25.24
C TRP A 9 2.59 -21.66 -26.07
N THR A 10 1.49 -22.31 -25.69
CA THR A 10 0.16 -21.84 -26.06
C THR A 10 -0.02 -20.46 -25.41
N GLU A 11 -0.22 -19.42 -26.22
CA GLU A 11 -0.63 -18.11 -25.72
C GLU A 11 -1.95 -18.28 -24.95
N TYR A 12 -1.88 -18.20 -23.63
CA TYR A 12 -3.06 -18.06 -22.80
C TYR A 12 -3.58 -16.63 -22.96
N PRO A 13 -4.87 -16.42 -23.25
CA PRO A 13 -5.43 -15.08 -23.24
C PRO A 13 -5.20 -14.49 -21.85
N SER A 14 -4.51 -13.34 -21.80
CA SER A 14 -4.19 -12.64 -20.57
C SER A 14 -5.47 -12.10 -19.91
N VAL A 15 -6.19 -12.96 -19.20
CA VAL A 15 -7.14 -12.56 -18.15
C VAL A 15 -6.32 -12.27 -16.89
N GLY A 16 -5.32 -11.40 -17.04
CA GLY A 16 -4.36 -11.03 -16.00
C GLY A 16 -4.78 -9.73 -15.34
N ILE A 17 -4.54 -9.63 -14.03
CA ILE A 17 -4.59 -8.36 -13.32
C ILE A 17 -3.59 -7.42 -14.00
N LYS A 18 -4.06 -6.26 -14.46
CA LYS A 18 -3.19 -5.21 -15.00
C LYS A 18 -2.81 -4.27 -13.87
N THR A 19 -1.54 -3.88 -13.82
CA THR A 19 -1.04 -2.97 -12.79
C THR A 19 -0.37 -1.75 -13.43
N GLU A 20 -0.53 -0.59 -12.81
CA GLU A 20 0.08 0.67 -13.23
C GLU A 20 0.47 1.53 -12.02
N PRO A 21 1.41 2.48 -12.17
CA PRO A 21 1.69 3.46 -11.13
C PRO A 21 0.45 4.29 -10.76
N ALA A 22 0.27 4.57 -9.47
CA ALA A 22 -0.85 5.36 -8.95
C ALA A 22 -0.37 6.71 -8.38
N ASP A 23 -0.08 7.66 -9.26
CA ASP A 23 0.47 8.97 -8.86
C ASP A 23 -0.53 9.83 -8.07
N ASP A 24 -1.82 9.67 -8.31
CA ASP A 24 -2.90 10.33 -7.57
C ASP A 24 -2.96 9.82 -6.11
N VAL A 25 -2.87 8.50 -5.93
CA VAL A 25 -2.79 7.86 -4.60
C VAL A 25 -1.51 8.29 -3.88
N LYS A 26 -0.38 8.32 -4.60
CA LYS A 26 0.89 8.84 -4.09
C LYS A 26 0.73 10.28 -3.60
N ALA A 27 0.10 11.17 -4.38
CA ALA A 27 -0.09 12.56 -3.99
C ALA A 27 -0.95 12.70 -2.72
N ILE A 28 -2.01 11.90 -2.57
CA ILE A 28 -2.80 11.86 -1.33
C ILE A 28 -1.95 11.36 -0.16
N ALA A 29 -1.24 10.25 -0.34
CA ALA A 29 -0.41 9.65 0.69
C ALA A 29 0.72 10.59 1.16
N LEU A 30 1.38 11.30 0.24
CA LEU A 30 2.43 12.25 0.60
C LEU A 30 1.90 13.40 1.46
N ARG A 31 0.71 13.94 1.14
CA ARG A 31 0.05 14.95 1.99
C ARG A 31 -0.27 14.42 3.39
N LEU A 32 -0.77 13.18 3.46
CA LEU A 32 -1.06 12.52 4.73
C LEU A 32 0.21 12.30 5.57
N LEU A 33 1.28 11.80 4.95
CA LEU A 33 2.56 11.53 5.61
C LEU A 33 3.15 12.81 6.22
N ASP A 34 3.12 13.91 5.46
CA ASP A 34 3.62 15.22 5.87
C ASP A 34 2.78 15.80 7.01
N CYS A 35 1.45 15.84 6.86
CA CYS A 35 0.56 16.41 7.87
C CYS A 35 0.50 15.61 9.19
N LEU A 36 0.58 14.27 9.13
CA LEU A 36 0.42 13.38 10.29
C LEU A 36 1.73 13.03 10.99
N ASP A 37 2.84 13.69 10.63
CA ASP A 37 4.19 13.43 11.18
C ASP A 37 4.65 11.97 11.03
N PHE A 38 4.28 11.29 9.95
CA PHE A 38 4.76 9.93 9.64
C PHE A 38 6.18 9.92 9.07
N GLY A 39 7.07 10.76 9.60
CA GLY A 39 8.45 10.93 9.13
C GLY A 39 9.34 9.68 9.20
N TYR A 40 8.90 8.64 9.92
CA TYR A 40 9.58 7.33 9.93
C TYR A 40 9.40 6.54 8.63
N ILE A 41 8.42 6.90 7.80
CA ILE A 41 8.14 6.24 6.52
C ILE A 41 9.01 6.90 5.44
N ALA A 42 10.06 6.20 5.02
CA ALA A 42 10.96 6.70 4.00
C ALA A 42 10.28 6.72 2.61
N GLN A 43 9.89 7.92 2.14
CA GLN A 43 9.19 8.12 0.86
C GLN A 43 9.84 7.44 -0.37
N PRO A 44 11.19 7.44 -0.55
CA PRO A 44 11.82 6.77 -1.69
C PRO A 44 11.67 5.24 -1.67
N ARG A 45 11.16 4.68 -0.57
CA ARG A 45 10.97 3.24 -0.36
C ARG A 45 9.50 2.83 -0.22
N LEU A 46 8.58 3.75 -0.50
CA LEU A 46 7.14 3.50 -0.54
C LEU A 46 6.60 3.75 -1.95
N PHE A 47 6.05 2.72 -2.57
CA PHE A 47 5.48 2.77 -3.92
C PHE A 47 3.96 2.63 -3.90
N PHE A 48 3.32 3.13 -4.95
CA PHE A 48 1.87 3.15 -5.10
C PHE A 48 1.50 2.56 -6.45
N VAL A 49 0.61 1.57 -6.42
CA VAL A 49 0.19 0.81 -7.61
C VAL A 49 -1.32 0.75 -7.66
N ARG A 50 -1.90 0.87 -8.85
CA ARG A 50 -3.31 0.63 -9.13
C ARG A 50 -3.43 -0.67 -9.90
N SER A 51 -4.31 -1.55 -9.42
CA SER A 51 -4.63 -2.82 -10.05
C SER A 51 -6.02 -2.79 -10.67
N HIS A 52 -6.14 -3.39 -11.85
CA HIS A 52 -7.37 -3.54 -12.63
C HIS A 52 -7.63 -5.01 -12.97
N GLY A 53 -8.90 -5.38 -13.04
CA GLY A 53 -9.38 -6.75 -13.21
C GLY A 53 -9.30 -7.59 -11.93
N ALA A 54 -9.20 -6.96 -10.75
CA ALA A 54 -9.07 -7.69 -9.49
C ALA A 54 -10.42 -8.28 -9.06
N LYS A 55 -10.42 -9.54 -8.59
CA LYS A 55 -11.61 -10.22 -8.04
C LYS A 55 -11.74 -10.08 -6.52
N ALA A 56 -10.73 -9.51 -5.86
CA ALA A 56 -10.70 -9.40 -4.41
C ALA A 56 -11.65 -8.28 -3.96
N ASN A 57 -12.42 -8.54 -2.90
CA ASN A 57 -13.35 -7.58 -2.32
C ASN A 57 -12.64 -6.71 -1.27
N CYS A 58 -11.71 -5.86 -1.70
CA CYS A 58 -11.05 -4.88 -0.85
C CYS A 58 -10.75 -3.59 -1.62
N TYR A 59 -10.56 -2.48 -0.91
CA TYR A 59 -10.23 -1.19 -1.51
C TYR A 59 -8.74 -1.07 -1.83
N ALA A 60 -7.90 -1.51 -0.89
CA ALA A 60 -6.45 -1.45 -0.99
C ALA A 60 -5.79 -2.62 -0.26
N ARG A 61 -4.47 -2.74 -0.44
CA ARG A 61 -3.57 -3.68 0.23
C ARG A 61 -2.21 -3.04 0.46
N ILE A 62 -1.53 -3.45 1.52
CA ILE A 62 -0.13 -3.14 1.76
C ILE A 62 0.73 -4.40 1.57
N TRP A 63 1.83 -4.22 0.85
CA TRP A 63 2.84 -5.26 0.63
C TRP A 63 4.16 -4.83 1.25
N SER A 64 4.84 -5.76 1.92
CA SER A 64 6.23 -5.59 2.34
C SER A 64 7.15 -6.41 1.44
N MET A 65 8.31 -5.85 1.09
CA MET A 65 9.33 -6.57 0.33
C MET A 65 9.85 -7.78 1.12
N PRO A 66 9.74 -9.02 0.59
CA PRO A 66 10.19 -10.21 1.29
C PRO A 66 11.70 -10.17 1.56
N GLU A 67 12.10 -10.70 2.72
CA GLU A 67 13.48 -10.65 3.18
C GLU A 67 14.49 -11.27 2.21
N ILE A 68 14.14 -12.41 1.62
CA ILE A 68 15.03 -13.09 0.68
C ILE A 68 15.42 -12.23 -0.52
N TRP A 69 14.50 -11.41 -1.03
CA TRP A 69 14.77 -10.49 -2.13
C TRP A 69 15.65 -9.32 -1.71
N ARG A 70 15.45 -8.81 -0.48
CA ARG A 70 16.30 -7.75 0.07
C ARG A 70 17.74 -8.22 0.20
N VAL A 71 17.95 -9.43 0.71
CA VAL A 71 19.28 -10.03 0.86
C VAL A 71 19.90 -10.33 -0.50
N ALA A 72 19.15 -10.92 -1.44
CA ALA A 72 19.67 -11.29 -2.76
C ALA A 72 20.07 -10.08 -3.62
N LEU A 73 19.36 -8.95 -3.48
CA LEU A 73 19.58 -7.74 -4.27
C LEU A 73 20.40 -6.66 -3.53
N ASP A 74 20.77 -6.90 -2.26
CA ASP A 74 21.42 -5.93 -1.37
C ASP A 74 20.68 -4.58 -1.29
N ILE A 75 19.36 -4.65 -1.07
CA ILE A 75 18.49 -3.47 -0.99
C ILE A 75 17.80 -3.37 0.38
N GLY A 76 17.38 -2.15 0.71
CA GLY A 76 16.64 -1.85 1.93
C GLY A 76 15.22 -2.45 1.97
N VAL A 77 14.48 -2.08 3.01
CA VAL A 77 13.05 -2.40 3.12
C VAL A 77 12.25 -1.53 2.15
N TYR A 78 11.31 -2.13 1.43
CA TYR A 78 10.37 -1.43 0.57
C TYR A 78 8.95 -1.86 0.90
N TYR A 79 8.00 -0.94 0.70
CA TYR A 79 6.58 -1.20 0.81
C TYR A 79 5.86 -0.76 -0.46
N VAL A 80 4.76 -1.44 -0.78
CA VAL A 80 3.86 -1.06 -1.88
C VAL A 80 2.45 -0.96 -1.35
N ILE A 81 1.81 0.19 -1.51
CA ILE A 81 0.38 0.34 -1.34
C ILE A 81 -0.28 0.11 -2.69
N GLU A 82 -1.13 -0.89 -2.77
CA GLU A 82 -1.89 -1.26 -3.96
C GLU A 82 -3.35 -0.88 -3.75
N VAL A 83 -3.93 -0.09 -4.66
CA VAL A 83 -5.37 0.18 -4.71
C VAL A 83 -6.02 -0.66 -5.81
N LEU A 84 -7.25 -1.12 -5.57
CA LEU A 84 -8.03 -1.89 -6.55
C LEU A 84 -9.05 -0.95 -7.20
N SER A 85 -8.90 -0.68 -8.49
CA SER A 85 -9.68 0.35 -9.20
C SER A 85 -11.18 0.09 -9.14
N GLU A 86 -11.61 -1.18 -9.13
CA GLU A 86 -13.02 -1.57 -9.07
C GLU A 86 -13.74 -1.03 -7.82
N HIS A 87 -13.00 -0.82 -6.74
CA HIS A 87 -13.53 -0.43 -5.45
C HIS A 87 -13.05 0.96 -5.03
N PHE A 88 -11.76 1.23 -5.14
CA PHE A 88 -11.12 2.45 -4.64
C PHE A 88 -11.52 3.71 -5.43
N ASP A 89 -11.59 3.62 -6.77
CA ASP A 89 -11.82 4.79 -7.61
C ASP A 89 -13.27 5.32 -7.51
N ARG A 90 -14.18 4.54 -6.90
CA ARG A 90 -15.57 4.94 -6.62
C ARG A 90 -15.74 5.67 -5.29
N LEU A 91 -14.70 5.71 -4.47
CA LEU A 91 -14.73 6.36 -3.16
C LEU A 91 -14.64 7.88 -3.30
N SER A 92 -15.22 8.60 -2.34
CA SER A 92 -14.96 10.04 -2.20
C SER A 92 -13.51 10.28 -1.74
N GLU A 93 -12.98 11.49 -1.95
CA GLU A 93 -11.62 11.84 -1.51
C GLU A 93 -11.39 11.58 -0.01
N GLN A 94 -12.41 11.84 0.81
CA GLN A 94 -12.37 11.54 2.25
C GLN A 94 -12.17 10.05 2.51
N GLU A 95 -12.94 9.19 1.85
CA GLU A 95 -12.87 7.75 2.05
C GLU A 95 -11.58 7.16 1.44
N GLN A 96 -11.10 7.70 0.32
CA GLN A 96 -9.79 7.37 -0.23
C GLN A 96 -8.67 7.68 0.76
N ALA A 97 -8.69 8.87 1.37
CA ALA A 97 -7.72 9.25 2.38
C ALA A 97 -7.75 8.30 3.59
N LYS A 98 -8.94 7.92 4.08
CA LYS A 98 -9.09 6.95 5.17
C LYS A 98 -8.55 5.56 4.81
N VAL A 99 -8.81 5.07 3.61
CA VAL A 99 -8.26 3.79 3.13
C VAL A 99 -6.73 3.85 3.08
N ILE A 100 -6.16 4.94 2.57
CA ILE A 100 -4.69 5.11 2.54
C ILE A 100 -4.11 5.18 3.96
N ILE A 101 -4.77 5.90 4.89
CA ILE A 101 -4.38 5.93 6.31
C ILE A 101 -4.37 4.51 6.89
N HIS A 102 -5.38 3.69 6.59
CA HIS A 102 -5.43 2.30 7.05
C HIS A 102 -4.19 1.51 6.62
N GLU A 103 -3.85 1.56 5.33
CA GLU A 103 -2.66 0.88 4.80
C GLU A 103 -1.35 1.44 5.37
N LEU A 104 -1.26 2.76 5.61
CA LEU A 104 -0.08 3.38 6.22
C LEU A 104 0.12 2.96 7.68
N LEU A 105 -0.96 2.79 8.46
CA LEU A 105 -0.89 2.33 9.86
C LEU A 105 -0.37 0.89 10.00
N HIS A 106 -0.45 0.10 8.93
CA HIS A 106 0.17 -1.21 8.86
C HIS A 106 1.71 -1.15 8.75
N ILE A 107 2.30 0.00 8.39
CA ILE A 107 3.76 0.15 8.36
C ILE A 107 4.28 0.36 9.79
N PRO A 108 5.17 -0.51 10.29
CA PRO A 108 5.70 -0.39 11.64
C PRO A 108 6.58 0.86 11.77
N GLY A 109 6.57 1.50 12.95
CA GLY A 109 7.34 2.72 13.23
C GLY A 109 8.86 2.58 13.07
N LYS A 110 9.38 1.36 13.16
CA LYS A 110 10.81 1.05 12.93
C LYS A 110 11.15 0.77 11.47
N PHE A 111 10.16 0.77 10.57
CA PHE A 111 10.33 0.46 9.14
C PHE A 111 11.09 -0.87 8.88
N SER A 112 10.79 -1.90 9.67
CA SER A 112 11.61 -3.12 9.78
C SER A 112 11.37 -4.17 8.68
N GLY A 113 10.45 -3.93 7.73
CA GLY A 113 10.07 -4.89 6.69
C GLY A 113 9.01 -5.89 7.11
N GLY A 114 8.46 -5.78 8.32
CA GLY A 114 7.24 -6.46 8.71
C GLY A 114 5.99 -5.63 8.41
N LEU A 115 4.82 -6.24 8.56
CA LEU A 115 3.53 -5.54 8.60
C LEU A 115 2.95 -5.63 10.01
N ARG A 116 2.45 -4.50 10.52
CA ARG A 116 1.72 -4.47 11.78
C ARG A 116 0.39 -5.19 11.58
N MET A 117 0.00 -6.07 12.50
CA MET A 117 -1.34 -6.66 12.48
C MET A 117 -2.38 -5.66 12.98
N HIS A 118 -3.67 -5.90 12.72
CA HIS A 118 -4.76 -5.02 13.19
C HIS A 118 -4.76 -4.74 14.70
N LYS A 119 -4.11 -5.57 15.52
CA LYS A 119 -3.90 -5.33 16.95
C LYS A 119 -2.44 -5.60 17.29
N HIS A 120 -1.64 -4.56 17.49
CA HIS A 120 -0.23 -4.74 17.82
C HIS A 120 0.36 -3.52 18.54
N GLY A 121 0.99 -3.77 19.69
CA GLY A 121 1.75 -2.76 20.45
C GLY A 121 0.91 -1.58 20.90
N GLY A 122 -0.33 -1.83 21.36
CA GLY A 122 -1.28 -0.80 21.82
C GLY A 122 -2.05 -0.07 20.71
N LEU A 123 -1.57 -0.12 19.46
CA LEU A 123 -2.28 0.41 18.30
C LEU A 123 -3.27 -0.63 17.75
N ARG A 124 -4.47 -0.15 17.40
CA ARG A 124 -5.46 -0.91 16.64
C ARG A 124 -5.61 -0.28 15.27
N VAL A 125 -5.50 -1.08 14.21
CA VAL A 125 -5.77 -0.62 12.85
C VAL A 125 -7.22 -0.96 12.54
N ASP A 126 -8.12 -0.11 13.02
CA ASP A 126 -9.57 -0.22 12.86
C ASP A 126 -10.20 1.11 12.44
N GLU A 127 -11.48 1.08 12.10
CA GLU A 127 -12.21 2.25 11.59
C GLU A 127 -12.16 3.44 12.55
N LYS A 128 -12.25 3.18 13.86
CA LYS A 128 -12.17 4.23 14.88
C LYS A 128 -10.83 4.96 14.80
N THR A 129 -9.75 4.20 14.80
CA THR A 129 -8.39 4.76 14.75
C THR A 129 -8.15 5.49 13.44
N VAL A 130 -8.57 4.92 12.31
CA VAL A 130 -8.49 5.59 10.99
C VAL A 130 -9.24 6.92 10.99
N ASN A 131 -10.46 6.96 11.56
CA ASN A 131 -11.22 8.20 11.68
C ASN A 131 -10.50 9.23 12.57
N GLU A 132 -9.89 8.82 13.68
CA GLU A 132 -9.11 9.72 14.55
C GLU A 132 -7.94 10.37 13.78
N TYR A 133 -7.17 9.58 13.02
CA TYR A 133 -6.10 10.10 12.16
C TYR A 133 -6.64 11.01 11.05
N TYR A 134 -7.77 10.66 10.44
CA TYR A 134 -8.38 11.52 9.43
C TYR A 134 -8.84 12.86 10.00
N GLN A 135 -9.45 12.88 11.19
CA GLN A 135 -9.82 14.12 11.86
C GLN A 135 -8.60 14.97 12.25
N GLU A 136 -7.51 14.32 12.67
CA GLU A 136 -6.22 14.99 12.89
C GLU A 136 -5.70 15.65 11.60
N TYR A 137 -5.71 14.90 10.50
CA TYR A 137 -5.31 15.40 9.18
C TYR A 137 -6.12 16.64 8.79
N VAL A 138 -7.45 16.57 8.86
CA VAL A 138 -8.33 17.72 8.54
C VAL A 138 -8.03 18.93 9.42
N ARG A 139 -7.78 18.71 10.72
CA ARG A 139 -7.47 19.80 11.65
C ARG A 139 -6.13 20.47 11.35
N ARG A 140 -5.13 19.69 10.91
CA ARG A 140 -3.79 20.19 10.61
C ARG A 140 -3.71 20.84 9.24
N SER A 141 -4.36 20.25 8.23
CA SER A 141 -4.37 20.79 6.87
C SER A 141 -5.09 22.13 6.76
N ALA A 142 -6.07 22.40 7.63
CA ALA A 142 -6.74 23.70 7.70
C ALA A 142 -5.87 24.84 8.29
N ARG A 143 -4.69 24.53 8.82
CA ARG A 143 -3.78 25.50 9.47
C ARG A 143 -2.55 25.84 8.63
N GLN A 144 -2.38 25.19 7.48
CA GLN A 144 -1.27 25.36 6.55
C GLN A 144 -1.73 26.19 5.35
#